data_AF-A0A1Y5TTA3-F1
#
_entry.id   AF-A0A1Y5TTA3-F1
#
_cell.length_a   1.000
_cell.length_b   1.000
_cell.length_c   1.000
_cell.angle_alpha   90.00
_cell.angle_beta   90.00
_cell.angle_gamma   90.00
#
_symmetry.space_group_name_H-M   'P 1'
#
loop_
_entity.id
_entity.type
_entity.pdbx_description
1 polymer ?
#
loop_
_entity_poly.entity_id
_entity_poly.type
_entity_poly.pdbx_seq_one_letter_code
_entity_poly.pdbx_strand_id
1 'polypeptide(L)'
;MNTGPELRLILATRAAGLPPELAETGFVSMPNGVAIDHLENAGLWFGPRRILEETEEFRQVIPYIVLCVGNRIVRYKRTPVGGEKRLHGQLSLGVGGHVDLGDGRSSGENFDLFATIEQASEREIREELGDLTVSRRRWIGLLVDNDNPVGRVHIGLIGIWHIDKLPDRVAEDTLGEVTTVSLSELAKDAGSLETWSAILLPRLQAEMANANHILVSESDPSR
;
A
#
# COMPACT_ATOMS: atom_id res chain seq x y z
N MET A 1 -6.03 18.33 -27.58
CA MET A 1 -7.06 19.06 -26.82
C MET A 1 -6.92 18.68 -25.35
N ASN A 2 -7.15 19.65 -24.47
CA ASN A 2 -7.02 19.64 -23.00
C ASN A 2 -5.59 19.77 -22.43
N THR A 3 -5.21 21.01 -22.09
CA THR A 3 -4.00 21.36 -21.31
C THR A 3 -4.36 22.29 -20.14
N GLY A 4 -5.54 22.10 -19.54
CA GLY A 4 -5.80 22.61 -18.20
C GLY A 4 -5.12 21.67 -17.18
N PRO A 5 -4.67 22.15 -16.01
CA PRO A 5 -4.17 21.26 -14.98
C PRO A 5 -5.30 20.29 -14.62
N GLU A 6 -5.04 19.00 -14.79
CA GLU A 6 -5.98 17.94 -14.47
C GLU A 6 -6.38 18.07 -13.01
N LEU A 7 -7.65 18.39 -12.75
CA LEU A 7 -8.17 18.53 -11.39
C LEU A 7 -8.39 17.12 -10.82
N ARG A 8 -7.29 16.50 -10.37
CA ARG A 8 -7.33 15.20 -9.67
C ARG A 8 -7.78 15.41 -8.23
N LEU A 9 -8.92 14.84 -7.85
CA LEU A 9 -9.46 14.86 -6.49
C LEU A 9 -9.17 13.52 -5.81
N ILE A 10 -8.47 13.57 -4.68
CA ILE A 10 -7.98 12.38 -3.96
C ILE A 10 -8.52 12.34 -2.53
N LEU A 11 -8.64 11.13 -1.98
CA LEU A 11 -9.07 10.90 -0.61
C LEU A 11 -7.97 11.27 0.39
N ALA A 12 -8.37 11.97 1.44
CA ALA A 12 -7.56 12.24 2.61
C ALA A 12 -8.39 12.11 3.90
N THR A 13 -7.69 12.05 5.03
CA THR A 13 -8.27 12.14 6.37
C THR A 13 -7.59 13.26 7.17
N ARG A 14 -8.23 13.81 8.20
CA ARG A 14 -7.58 14.86 9.02
C ARG A 14 -6.50 14.28 9.92
N ALA A 15 -5.32 14.91 9.92
CA ALA A 15 -4.21 14.48 10.76
C ALA A 15 -4.54 14.53 12.27
N ALA A 16 -5.28 15.55 12.71
CA ALA A 16 -5.61 15.74 14.13
C ALA A 16 -6.58 14.70 14.71
N GLY A 17 -7.29 13.95 13.85
CA GLY A 17 -8.22 12.90 14.28
C GLY A 17 -7.59 11.51 14.33
N LEU A 18 -6.33 11.37 13.89
CA LEU A 18 -5.64 10.10 13.84
C LEU A 18 -5.17 9.64 15.24
N PRO A 19 -5.03 8.32 15.45
CA PRO A 19 -4.54 7.78 16.72
C PRO A 19 -3.15 8.31 17.11
N PRO A 20 -2.88 8.53 18.40
CA PRO A 20 -1.59 9.03 18.89
C PRO A 20 -0.42 8.10 18.54
N GLU A 21 -0.66 6.81 18.31
CA GLU A 21 0.35 5.84 17.87
C GLU A 21 0.95 6.19 16.50
N LEU A 22 0.29 7.04 15.71
CA LEU A 22 0.78 7.53 14.41
C LEU A 22 1.57 8.85 14.52
N ALA A 23 1.86 9.32 15.73
CA ALA A 23 2.70 10.49 15.95
C ALA A 23 4.17 10.23 15.57
N GLU A 24 4.62 8.98 15.65
CA GLU A 24 5.99 8.55 15.30
C GLU A 24 6.01 7.84 13.93
N THR A 25 7.12 7.99 13.20
CA THR A 25 7.35 7.25 11.95
C THR A 25 7.34 5.75 12.23
N GLY A 26 6.53 5.00 11.49
CA GLY A 26 6.47 3.56 11.66
C GLY A 26 5.19 2.93 11.12
N PHE A 27 5.09 1.63 11.35
CA PHE A 27 3.91 0.83 11.09
C PHE A 27 3.19 0.50 12.39
N VAL A 28 1.87 0.73 12.44
CA VAL A 28 1.00 0.40 13.56
C VAL A 28 0.01 -0.68 13.14
N SER A 29 0.04 -1.81 13.86
CA SER A 29 -0.82 -2.97 13.59
C SER A 29 -2.28 -2.67 13.93
N MET A 30 -3.17 -2.72 12.94
CA MET A 30 -4.60 -2.48 13.12
C MET A 30 -5.43 -3.44 12.23
N PRO A 31 -5.48 -4.74 12.57
CA PRO A 31 -6.21 -5.74 11.79
C PRO A 31 -7.73 -5.59 11.95
N ASN A 32 -8.48 -6.37 11.17
CA ASN A 32 -9.94 -6.54 11.32
C ASN A 32 -10.77 -5.26 11.19
N GLY A 33 -10.37 -4.34 10.30
CA GLY A 33 -11.13 -3.12 10.01
C GLY A 33 -10.81 -1.92 10.90
N VAL A 34 -10.08 -2.10 12.00
CA VAL A 34 -9.73 -1.01 12.94
C VAL A 34 -9.04 0.17 12.26
N ALA A 35 -8.19 -0.09 11.27
CA ALA A 35 -7.55 0.97 10.48
C ALA A 35 -8.57 1.85 9.74
N ILE A 36 -9.60 1.24 9.16
CA ILE A 36 -10.66 1.94 8.40
C ILE A 36 -11.46 2.81 9.37
N ASP A 37 -11.85 2.26 10.52
CA ASP A 37 -12.59 3.00 11.54
C ASP A 37 -11.83 4.25 11.99
N HIS A 38 -10.51 4.15 12.17
CA HIS A 38 -9.68 5.30 12.53
C HIS A 38 -9.61 6.35 11.41
N LEU A 39 -9.45 5.93 10.15
CA LEU A 39 -9.44 6.84 9.01
C LEU A 39 -10.77 7.58 8.87
N GLU A 40 -11.88 6.87 9.04
CA GLU A 40 -13.24 7.41 8.96
C GLU A 40 -13.53 8.39 10.11
N ASN A 41 -13.26 7.98 11.35
CA ASN A 41 -13.48 8.81 12.54
C ASN A 41 -12.60 10.06 12.57
N ALA A 42 -11.41 10.01 11.97
CA ALA A 42 -10.54 11.17 11.84
C ALA A 42 -11.13 12.24 10.89
N GLY A 43 -12.06 11.87 10.02
CA GLY A 43 -12.81 12.77 9.14
C GLY A 43 -12.28 12.75 7.71
N LEU A 44 -13.12 12.23 6.81
CA LEU A 44 -12.79 12.03 5.40
C LEU A 44 -12.98 13.30 4.56
N TRP A 45 -12.11 13.47 3.57
CA TRP A 45 -12.19 14.58 2.62
C TRP A 45 -11.66 14.18 1.24
N PHE A 46 -12.42 14.48 0.19
CA PHE A 46 -11.89 14.49 -1.18
C PHE A 46 -11.48 15.91 -1.54
N GLY A 47 -10.19 16.11 -1.82
CA GLY A 47 -9.61 17.41 -2.09
C GLY A 47 -8.72 17.41 -3.34
N PRO A 48 -8.45 18.59 -3.94
CA PRO A 48 -7.50 18.69 -5.04
C PRO A 48 -6.11 18.23 -4.60
N ARG A 49 -5.54 17.24 -5.31
CA ARG A 49 -4.22 16.68 -5.02
C ARG A 49 -3.15 17.74 -4.81
N ARG A 50 -3.09 18.73 -5.70
CA ARG A 50 -2.14 19.86 -5.63
C ARG A 50 -2.18 20.64 -4.30
N ILE A 51 -3.34 20.69 -3.64
CA ILE A 51 -3.49 21.37 -2.35
C ILE A 51 -3.12 20.41 -1.22
N LEU A 52 -3.58 19.16 -1.32
CA LEU A 52 -3.30 18.12 -0.33
C LEU A 52 -1.81 17.74 -0.23
N GLU A 53 -1.05 17.88 -1.32
CA GLU A 53 0.41 17.68 -1.32
C GLU A 53 1.18 18.74 -0.53
N GLU A 54 0.55 19.88 -0.24
CA GLU A 54 1.17 21.02 0.46
C GLU A 54 0.55 21.26 1.85
N THR A 55 -0.41 20.44 2.28
CA THR A 55 -1.23 20.69 3.49
C THR A 55 -1.13 19.55 4.50
N GLU A 56 -0.28 19.70 5.52
CA GLU A 56 -0.07 18.70 6.58
C GLU A 56 -1.26 18.55 7.56
N GLU A 57 -2.30 19.40 7.45
CA GLU A 57 -3.57 19.20 8.19
C GLU A 57 -4.31 17.92 7.75
N PHE A 58 -3.98 17.41 6.55
CA PHE A 58 -4.56 16.22 5.98
C PHE A 58 -3.49 15.16 5.70
N ARG A 59 -3.89 13.90 5.80
CA ARG A 59 -3.12 12.74 5.34
C ARG A 59 -3.85 12.10 4.17
N GLN A 60 -3.23 12.12 3.01
CA GLN A 60 -3.68 11.44 1.80
C GLN A 60 -3.66 9.92 2.04
N VAL A 61 -4.81 9.27 1.84
CA VAL A 61 -4.94 7.83 2.09
C VAL A 61 -4.39 7.08 0.88
N ILE A 62 -3.35 6.27 1.12
CA ILE A 62 -2.69 5.46 0.09
C ILE A 62 -2.90 3.99 0.44
N PRO A 63 -3.72 3.23 -0.31
CA PRO A 63 -3.63 1.78 -0.28
C PRO A 63 -2.22 1.35 -0.72
N TYR A 64 -1.51 0.64 0.14
CA TYR A 64 -0.18 0.10 -0.15
C TYR A 64 -0.23 -1.43 -0.01
N ILE A 65 -0.28 -2.10 -1.14
CA ILE A 65 -0.55 -3.53 -1.25
C ILE A 65 0.74 -4.30 -1.46
N VAL A 66 1.12 -5.08 -0.46
CA VAL A 66 2.18 -6.08 -0.56
C VAL A 66 1.59 -7.35 -1.19
N LEU A 67 2.08 -7.69 -2.37
CA LEU A 67 1.65 -8.89 -3.10
C LEU A 67 2.52 -10.09 -2.71
N CYS A 68 1.88 -11.25 -2.55
CA CYS A 68 2.55 -12.50 -2.20
C CYS A 68 2.20 -13.63 -3.18
N VAL A 69 3.20 -14.42 -3.58
CA VAL A 69 3.00 -15.70 -4.29
C VAL A 69 3.51 -16.80 -3.37
N GLY A 70 2.59 -17.61 -2.82
CA GLY A 70 2.92 -18.56 -1.76
C GLY A 70 3.54 -17.86 -0.54
N ASN A 71 4.75 -18.25 -0.17
CA ASN A 71 5.54 -17.65 0.92
C ASN A 71 6.65 -16.70 0.42
N ARG A 72 6.47 -16.09 -0.75
CA ARG A 72 7.41 -15.12 -1.33
C ARG A 72 6.71 -13.80 -1.56
N ILE A 73 7.42 -12.70 -1.36
CA ILE A 73 6.92 -11.33 -1.58
C ILE A 73 7.26 -10.90 -3.00
N VAL A 74 6.33 -10.23 -3.67
CA VAL A 74 6.60 -9.57 -4.95
C VAL A 74 7.43 -8.31 -4.70
N ARG A 75 8.51 -8.16 -5.47
CA ARG A 75 9.43 -7.03 -5.40
C ARG A 75 9.71 -6.54 -6.81
N TYR A 76 9.75 -5.23 -6.98
CA TYR A 76 10.05 -4.62 -8.27
C TYR A 76 10.97 -3.40 -8.14
N LYS A 77 11.53 -2.96 -9.26
CA LYS A 77 12.25 -1.67 -9.36
C LYS A 77 11.38 -0.68 -10.10
N ARG A 78 11.24 0.55 -9.59
CA ARG A 78 10.63 1.63 -10.37
C ARG A 78 11.54 2.00 -11.53
N THR A 79 10.98 2.10 -12.73
CA THR A 79 11.73 2.62 -13.89
C THR A 79 11.81 4.14 -13.82
N PRO A 80 12.72 4.76 -14.59
CA PRO A 80 12.82 6.21 -14.69
C PRO A 80 11.59 6.94 -15.25
N VAL A 81 10.57 6.19 -15.71
CA VAL A 81 9.33 6.73 -16.30
C VAL A 81 8.29 7.03 -15.21
N GLY A 82 8.34 6.35 -14.06
CA GLY A 82 7.52 6.69 -12.90
C GLY A 82 7.97 8.04 -12.35
N GLY A 83 7.12 9.07 -12.44
CA GLY A 83 7.45 10.50 -12.35
C GLY A 83 8.19 11.00 -11.10
N GLU A 84 8.52 10.13 -10.14
CA GLU A 84 9.24 10.47 -8.92
C GLU A 84 10.74 10.14 -9.03
N LYS A 85 11.51 11.11 -9.55
CA LYS A 85 12.96 11.02 -9.81
C LYS A 85 13.83 10.53 -8.64
N ARG A 86 13.31 10.62 -7.41
CA ARG A 86 13.98 10.19 -6.17
C ARG A 86 13.97 8.67 -5.96
N LEU A 87 13.03 7.96 -6.59
CA LEU A 87 12.84 6.52 -6.42
C LEU A 87 13.53 5.68 -7.51
N HIS A 88 14.23 6.32 -8.45
CA HIS A 88 14.90 5.63 -9.54
C HIS A 88 15.92 4.61 -9.01
N GLY A 89 15.71 3.34 -9.34
CA GLY A 89 16.62 2.24 -8.98
C GLY A 89 16.42 1.69 -7.56
N GLN A 90 15.50 2.23 -6.76
CA GLN A 90 15.10 1.64 -5.48
C GLN A 90 14.14 0.47 -5.70
N LEU A 91 14.16 -0.46 -4.75
CA LEU A 91 13.30 -1.64 -4.71
C LEU A 91 12.02 -1.31 -3.92
N SER A 92 10.87 -1.61 -4.50
CA SER A 92 9.59 -1.53 -3.82
C SER A 92 9.02 -2.91 -3.53
N LEU A 93 8.31 -3.02 -2.41
CA LEU A 93 7.63 -4.22 -1.93
C LEU A 93 6.11 -4.10 -1.98
N GLY A 94 5.58 -2.93 -2.32
CA GLY A 94 4.15 -2.70 -2.37
C GLY A 94 3.74 -1.80 -3.52
N VAL A 95 2.61 -2.17 -4.11
CA VAL A 95 1.92 -1.43 -5.17
C VAL A 95 0.89 -0.52 -4.53
N GLY A 96 0.81 0.73 -4.95
CA GLY A 96 -0.12 1.66 -4.34
C GLY A 96 -0.09 3.05 -4.98
N GLY A 97 -1.15 3.80 -4.71
CA GLY A 97 -1.33 5.14 -5.21
C GLY A 97 -2.52 5.83 -4.55
N HIS A 98 -2.89 7.00 -5.07
CA HIS A 98 -3.99 7.78 -4.52
C HIS A 98 -5.34 7.10 -4.76
N VAL A 99 -6.22 7.18 -3.78
CA VAL A 99 -7.65 6.89 -3.97
C VAL A 99 -8.29 8.10 -4.65
N ASP A 100 -8.72 7.93 -5.89
CA ASP A 100 -9.36 9.00 -6.65
C ASP A 100 -10.86 9.07 -6.38
N LEU A 101 -11.48 10.23 -6.58
CA LEU A 101 -12.93 10.39 -6.42
C LEU A 101 -13.73 9.37 -7.26
N GLY A 102 -13.21 8.97 -8.43
CA GLY A 102 -13.83 7.95 -9.29
C GLY A 102 -13.84 6.53 -8.69
N ASP A 103 -13.00 6.26 -7.68
CA ASP A 103 -12.99 4.99 -6.96
C ASP A 103 -14.14 4.89 -5.95
N GLY A 104 -14.86 5.98 -5.69
CA GLY A 104 -15.94 6.06 -4.70
C GLY A 104 -16.96 4.93 -4.83
N ARG A 105 -17.25 4.27 -3.71
CA ARG A 105 -18.27 3.22 -3.57
C ARG A 105 -19.25 3.58 -2.46
N SER A 106 -20.44 2.98 -2.54
CA SER A 106 -21.53 3.22 -1.60
C SER A 106 -22.15 1.89 -1.18
N SER A 107 -22.60 1.84 0.07
CA SER A 107 -23.41 0.75 0.61
C SER A 107 -24.77 1.31 1.03
N GLY A 108 -25.78 1.06 0.20
CA GLY A 108 -27.05 1.78 0.29
C GLY A 108 -26.87 3.28 0.01
N GLU A 109 -27.34 4.12 0.94
CA GLU A 109 -27.25 5.59 0.83
C GLU A 109 -25.95 6.15 1.44
N ASN A 110 -25.12 5.31 2.06
CA ASN A 110 -23.90 5.75 2.75
C ASN A 110 -22.66 5.53 1.88
N PHE A 111 -21.69 6.43 2.04
CA PHE A 111 -20.34 6.23 1.51
C PHE A 111 -19.71 5.00 2.18
N ASP A 112 -19.06 4.15 1.38
CA ASP A 112 -18.37 2.96 1.88
C ASP A 112 -16.86 3.14 1.67
N LEU A 113 -16.18 3.53 2.75
CA LEU A 113 -14.74 3.78 2.72
C LEU A 113 -13.95 2.51 2.37
N PHE A 114 -14.34 1.37 2.94
CA PHE A 114 -13.64 0.11 2.71
C PHE A 114 -13.74 -0.32 1.25
N ALA A 115 -14.95 -0.34 0.69
CA ALA A 115 -15.16 -0.70 -0.71
C ALA A 115 -14.50 0.31 -1.67
N THR A 116 -14.45 1.60 -1.31
CA THR A 116 -13.75 2.63 -2.08
C THR A 116 -12.25 2.38 -2.14
N ILE A 117 -11.64 2.04 -1.00
CA ILE A 117 -10.21 1.73 -0.91
C ILE A 117 -9.89 0.41 -1.64
N GLU A 118 -10.72 -0.63 -1.50
CA GLU A 118 -10.56 -1.88 -2.25
C GLU A 118 -10.59 -1.62 -3.77
N GLN A 119 -11.53 -0.78 -4.24
CA GLN A 119 -11.60 -0.39 -5.65
C GLN A 119 -10.34 0.32 -6.13
N ALA A 120 -9.83 1.29 -5.36
CA ALA A 120 -8.60 2.00 -5.71
C ALA A 120 -7.41 1.04 -5.74
N SER A 121 -7.33 0.12 -4.76
CA SER A 121 -6.29 -0.90 -4.71
C SER A 121 -6.29 -1.80 -5.94
N GLU A 122 -7.46 -2.27 -6.37
CA GLU A 122 -7.60 -3.07 -7.58
C GLU A 122 -7.27 -2.30 -8.85
N ARG A 123 -7.62 -1.00 -8.91
CA ARG A 123 -7.27 -0.12 -10.04
C ARG A 123 -5.75 0.06 -10.13
N GLU A 124 -5.09 0.47 -9.06
CA GLU A 124 -3.64 0.71 -9.01
C GLU A 124 -2.86 -0.56 -9.38
N ILE A 125 -3.26 -1.73 -8.85
CA ILE A 125 -2.65 -3.01 -9.23
C ILE A 125 -2.86 -3.30 -10.71
N ARG A 126 -4.05 -3.07 -11.25
CA ARG A 126 -4.33 -3.32 -12.68
C ARG A 126 -3.52 -2.39 -13.58
N GLU A 127 -3.37 -1.13 -13.21
CA GLU A 127 -2.56 -0.15 -13.93
C GLU A 127 -1.09 -0.56 -13.97
N GLU A 128 -0.50 -0.96 -12.83
CA GLU A 128 0.93 -1.31 -12.80
C GLU A 128 1.21 -2.74 -13.34
N LEU A 129 0.38 -3.73 -12.98
CA LEU A 129 0.66 -5.16 -13.16
C LEU A 129 -0.32 -5.90 -14.08
N GLY A 130 -1.41 -5.26 -14.49
CA GLY A 130 -2.49 -5.90 -15.23
C GLY A 130 -3.43 -6.72 -14.34
N ASP A 131 -4.31 -7.51 -14.97
CA ASP A 131 -5.29 -8.30 -14.24
C ASP A 131 -4.62 -9.47 -13.49
N LEU A 132 -4.84 -9.53 -12.17
CA LEU A 132 -4.34 -10.57 -11.29
C LEU A 132 -5.50 -11.34 -10.65
N THR A 133 -5.31 -12.65 -10.45
CA THR A 133 -6.22 -13.45 -9.62
C THR A 133 -5.74 -13.38 -8.18
N VAL A 134 -6.54 -12.71 -7.33
CA VAL A 134 -6.26 -12.55 -5.90
C VAL A 134 -7.03 -13.60 -5.11
N SER A 135 -6.33 -14.51 -4.44
CA SER A 135 -6.91 -15.61 -3.68
C SER A 135 -7.19 -15.26 -2.22
N ARG A 136 -6.50 -14.26 -1.65
CA ARG A 136 -6.72 -13.78 -0.28
C ARG A 136 -6.33 -12.33 -0.14
N ARG A 137 -7.13 -11.56 0.60
CA ARG A 137 -6.85 -10.16 0.96
C ARG A 137 -6.86 -10.01 2.48
N ARG A 138 -5.94 -9.23 3.01
CA ARG A 138 -5.95 -8.84 4.43
C ARG A 138 -5.34 -7.46 4.60
N TRP A 139 -6.06 -6.59 5.31
CA TRP A 139 -5.55 -5.32 5.79
C TRP A 139 -4.91 -5.50 7.16
N ILE A 140 -3.70 -4.96 7.34
CA ILE A 140 -2.87 -5.27 8.52
C ILE A 140 -2.62 -4.07 9.42
N GLY A 141 -2.75 -2.85 8.90
CA GLY A 141 -2.54 -1.65 9.70
C GLY A 141 -2.24 -0.40 8.90
N LEU A 142 -1.76 0.62 9.60
CA LEU A 142 -1.42 1.92 9.05
C LEU A 142 0.09 2.15 9.11
N LEU A 143 0.63 2.86 8.12
CA LEU A 143 2.04 3.27 8.06
C LEU A 143 2.11 4.77 7.85
N VAL A 144 2.96 5.43 8.62
CA VAL A 144 3.29 6.85 8.47
C VAL A 144 4.79 7.04 8.43
N ASP A 145 5.20 8.05 7.67
CA ASP A 145 6.57 8.53 7.59
C ASP A 145 6.57 10.02 7.91
N ASN A 146 6.90 10.38 9.14
CA ASN A 146 6.83 11.76 9.60
C ASN A 146 8.14 12.54 9.39
N ASP A 147 9.17 11.88 8.83
CA ASP A 147 10.53 12.42 8.78
C ASP A 147 10.81 13.25 7.52
N ASN A 148 9.92 13.25 6.54
CA ASN A 148 10.08 14.03 5.32
C ASN A 148 8.77 14.66 4.83
N PRO A 149 8.84 15.75 4.01
CA PRO A 149 7.66 16.47 3.58
C PRO A 149 6.62 15.64 2.81
N VAL A 150 7.08 14.66 2.03
CA VAL A 150 6.17 13.78 1.29
C VAL A 150 5.46 12.84 2.26
N GLY A 151 6.21 12.17 3.14
CA GLY A 151 5.62 11.28 4.13
C GLY A 151 4.62 11.99 5.06
N ARG A 152 4.89 13.24 5.45
CA ARG A 152 4.02 14.01 6.36
C ARG A 152 2.64 14.34 5.82
N VAL A 153 2.41 14.18 4.51
CA VAL A 153 1.09 14.35 3.90
C VAL A 153 0.45 13.02 3.47
N HIS A 154 1.09 11.88 3.72
CA HIS A 154 0.57 10.57 3.34
C HIS A 154 0.34 9.67 4.56
N ILE A 155 -0.62 8.77 4.43
CA ILE A 155 -0.84 7.64 5.33
C ILE A 155 -1.08 6.38 4.50
N GLY A 156 -0.25 5.37 4.71
CA GLY A 156 -0.36 4.08 4.06
C GLY A 156 -1.37 3.20 4.79
N LEU A 157 -2.43 2.77 4.13
CA LEU A 157 -3.22 1.63 4.58
C LEU A 157 -2.61 0.36 3.98
N ILE A 158 -2.07 -0.50 4.84
CA ILE A 158 -1.23 -1.61 4.39
C ILE A 158 -2.06 -2.88 4.21
N GLY A 159 -2.05 -3.41 2.99
CA GLY A 159 -2.67 -4.68 2.61
C GLY A 159 -1.62 -5.75 2.31
N ILE A 160 -1.92 -7.01 2.64
CA ILE A 160 -1.21 -8.20 2.15
C ILE A 160 -2.18 -9.01 1.31
N TRP A 161 -1.90 -9.11 0.01
CA TRP A 161 -2.76 -9.77 -0.96
C TRP A 161 -2.01 -10.95 -1.58
N HIS A 162 -2.60 -12.15 -1.52
CA HIS A 162 -2.05 -13.33 -2.15
C HIS A 162 -2.59 -13.46 -3.57
N ILE A 163 -1.68 -13.69 -4.50
CA ILE A 163 -1.94 -13.93 -5.92
C ILE A 163 -1.40 -15.31 -6.30
N ASP A 164 -2.03 -15.94 -7.28
CA ASP A 164 -1.69 -17.32 -7.66
C ASP A 164 -0.35 -17.41 -8.40
N LYS A 165 -0.06 -16.41 -9.24
CA LYS A 165 1.19 -16.28 -9.99
C LYS A 165 1.48 -14.82 -10.33
N LEU A 166 2.74 -14.52 -10.63
CA LEU A 166 3.12 -13.25 -11.23
C LEU A 166 2.46 -13.07 -12.62
N PRO A 167 2.19 -11.83 -13.06
CA PRO A 167 1.76 -11.57 -14.41
C PRO A 167 2.89 -11.89 -15.41
N ASP A 168 2.53 -12.36 -16.60
CA ASP A 168 3.50 -12.71 -17.65
C ASP A 168 4.17 -11.46 -18.26
N ARG A 169 3.52 -10.29 -18.14
CA ARG A 169 4.01 -8.96 -18.53
C ARG A 169 3.44 -7.91 -17.59
N VAL A 170 4.21 -6.87 -17.28
CA VAL A 170 3.70 -5.67 -16.60
C VAL A 170 2.86 -4.83 -17.57
N ALA A 171 1.87 -4.12 -17.03
CA ALA A 171 0.95 -3.32 -17.85
C ALA A 171 1.53 -1.94 -18.19
N GLU A 172 2.35 -1.38 -17.30
CA GLU A 172 3.04 -0.12 -17.52
C GLU A 172 4.57 -0.27 -17.56
N ASP A 173 5.21 0.56 -18.38
CA ASP A 173 6.66 0.71 -18.43
C ASP A 173 7.24 1.33 -17.14
N THR A 174 6.39 1.73 -16.18
CA THR A 174 6.77 2.29 -14.87
C THR A 174 7.36 1.24 -13.93
N LEU A 175 7.07 -0.03 -14.16
CA LEU A 175 7.64 -1.16 -13.44
C LEU A 175 8.76 -1.83 -14.24
N GLY A 176 9.91 -1.96 -13.60
CA GLY A 176 11.05 -2.71 -14.12
C GLY A 176 10.89 -4.21 -13.90
N GLU A 177 11.97 -4.86 -13.50
CA GLU A 177 11.97 -6.29 -13.23
C GLU A 177 11.09 -6.63 -12.02
N VAL A 178 9.93 -7.26 -12.25
CA VAL A 178 9.04 -7.80 -11.21
C VAL A 178 9.48 -9.21 -10.88
N THR A 179 9.85 -9.45 -9.62
CA THR A 179 10.39 -10.71 -9.12
C THR A 179 9.70 -11.11 -7.83
N THR A 180 9.91 -12.36 -7.38
CA THR A 180 9.55 -12.74 -6.01
C THR A 180 10.79 -12.99 -5.18
N VAL A 181 10.76 -12.57 -3.92
CA VAL A 181 11.85 -12.72 -2.96
C VAL A 181 11.38 -13.45 -1.70
N SER A 182 12.26 -14.26 -1.16
CA SER A 182 12.13 -14.88 0.16
C SER A 182 12.57 -13.91 1.27
N LEU A 183 12.27 -14.26 2.51
CA LEU A 183 12.70 -13.51 3.69
C LEU A 183 14.22 -13.28 3.76
N SER A 184 15.02 -14.28 3.40
CA SER A 184 16.49 -14.18 3.46
C SER A 184 17.06 -13.29 2.36
N GLU A 185 16.38 -13.20 1.21
CA GLU A 185 16.71 -12.28 0.12
C GLU A 185 16.31 -10.85 0.48
N LEU A 186 15.12 -10.68 1.08
CA LEU A 186 14.59 -9.40 1.53
C LEU A 186 15.53 -8.68 2.52
N ALA A 187 16.16 -9.44 3.43
CA ALA A 187 17.13 -8.88 4.38
C ALA A 187 18.38 -8.29 3.69
N LYS A 188 18.75 -8.81 2.51
CA LYS A 188 19.90 -8.29 1.73
C LYS A 188 19.55 -7.00 1.00
N ASP A 189 18.27 -6.80 0.70
CA ASP A 189 17.77 -5.64 -0.04
C ASP A 189 17.58 -4.39 0.84
N ALA A 190 17.68 -4.51 2.17
CA ALA A 190 17.29 -3.46 3.12
C ALA A 190 17.90 -2.08 2.83
N GLY A 191 19.14 -2.02 2.35
CA GLY A 191 19.82 -0.77 1.99
C GLY A 191 19.43 -0.17 0.64
N SER A 192 18.53 -0.81 -0.10
CA SER A 192 18.07 -0.41 -1.44
C SER A 192 16.55 -0.33 -1.56
N LEU A 193 15.83 -0.49 -0.44
CA LEU A 193 14.38 -0.37 -0.40
C LEU A 193 13.92 1.09 -0.39
N GLU A 194 12.78 1.36 -1.01
CA GLU A 194 12.04 2.60 -0.81
C GLU A 194 11.63 2.78 0.66
N THR A 195 11.42 4.02 1.10
CA THR A 195 11.21 4.35 2.52
C THR A 195 10.10 3.52 3.18
N TRP A 196 8.91 3.42 2.57
CA TRP A 196 7.82 2.63 3.12
C TRP A 196 8.10 1.13 3.12
N SER A 197 8.79 0.63 2.08
CA SER A 197 9.26 -0.75 2.04
C SER A 197 10.24 -1.05 3.16
N ALA A 198 11.17 -0.13 3.45
CA ALA A 198 12.13 -0.25 4.54
C ALA A 198 11.45 -0.20 5.93
N ILE A 199 10.50 0.72 6.14
CA ILE A 199 9.73 0.81 7.39
C ILE A 199 8.92 -0.47 7.62
N LEU A 200 8.31 -1.03 6.58
CA LEU A 200 7.44 -2.20 6.67
C LEU A 200 8.22 -3.52 6.80
N LEU A 201 9.51 -3.54 6.41
CA LEU A 201 10.35 -4.74 6.37
C LEU A 201 10.31 -5.59 7.65
N PRO A 202 10.50 -5.03 8.87
CA PRO A 202 10.45 -5.84 10.11
C PRO A 202 9.09 -6.53 10.32
N ARG A 203 7.99 -5.86 9.93
CA ARG A 203 6.65 -6.44 10.02
C ARG A 203 6.47 -7.59 9.03
N LEU A 204 6.91 -7.44 7.79
CA LEU A 204 6.83 -8.50 6.77
C LEU A 204 7.64 -9.72 7.20
N GLN A 205 8.81 -9.50 7.80
CA GLN A 205 9.62 -10.58 8.36
C GLN A 205 8.87 -11.40 9.41
N ALA A 206 8.17 -10.73 10.34
CA ALA A 206 7.35 -11.40 11.35
C ALA A 206 6.15 -12.14 10.74
N GLU A 207 5.43 -11.53 9.79
CA GLU A 207 4.26 -12.12 9.14
C GLU A 207 4.59 -13.43 8.41
N MET A 208 5.69 -13.45 7.65
CA MET A 208 6.08 -14.63 6.89
C MET A 208 6.71 -15.73 7.76
N ALA A 209 7.40 -15.36 8.85
CA ALA A 209 7.90 -16.34 9.81
C ALA A 209 6.74 -17.13 10.45
N ASN A 210 5.66 -16.44 10.81
CA ASN A 210 4.44 -17.06 11.35
C ASN A 210 3.73 -17.95 10.33
N ALA A 211 3.67 -17.53 9.06
CA ALA A 211 3.06 -18.33 8.00
C ALA A 211 3.81 -19.66 7.75
N ASN A 212 5.14 -19.63 7.78
CA ASN A 212 5.96 -20.84 7.65
C ASN A 212 5.77 -21.79 8.85
N HIS A 213 5.59 -21.27 10.07
CA HIS A 213 5.34 -22.11 11.24
C HIS A 213 4.01 -22.86 11.16
N ILE A 214 2.95 -22.23 10.63
CA ILE A 214 1.63 -22.86 10.47
C ILE A 214 1.69 -24.02 9.47
N LEU A 215 2.35 -23.80 8.33
CA LEU A 215 2.52 -24.84 7.29
C LEU A 215 3.32 -26.05 7.78
N VAL A 216 4.36 -25.82 8.59
CA VAL A 216 5.15 -26.92 9.19
C VAL A 216 4.30 -27.71 10.19
N SER A 217 3.47 -27.05 11.00
CA SER A 217 2.61 -27.73 11.98
C SER A 217 1.44 -28.51 11.37
N GLU A 218 0.94 -28.11 10.20
CA GLU A 218 -0.13 -28.85 9.49
C GLU A 218 0.41 -30.03 8.66
N SER A 219 1.72 -30.04 8.39
CA SER A 219 2.39 -31.12 7.65
C SER A 219 2.91 -32.27 8.51
N ASP A 220 2.72 -32.22 9.83
CA ASP A 220 3.08 -33.28 10.77
C ASP A 220 1.82 -34.04 11.25
N PRO A 221 1.47 -35.18 10.62
CA PRO A 221 0.32 -35.98 11.03
C PRO A 221 0.56 -36.81 12.31
N SER A 222 1.59 -36.49 13.11
CA SER A 222 1.97 -37.27 14.30
C SER A 222 1.70 -36.61 15.67
N ARG A 223 0.80 -35.63 15.74
CA ARG A 223 0.25 -35.12 17.02
C ARG A 223 -1.19 -35.54 17.27
#